data_AF-A0A8T2R6T9-F1
#
_entry.id   AF-A0A8T2R6T9-F1
#
_cell.length_a   1.000
_cell.length_b   1.000
_cell.length_c   1.000
_cell.angle_alpha   90.00
_cell.angle_beta   90.00
_cell.angle_gamma   90.00
#
_symmetry.space_group_name_H-M   'P 1'
#
loop_
_entity.id
_entity.type
_entity.pdbx_description
1 polymer ?
#
loop_
_entity_poly.entity_id
_entity_poly.type
_entity_poly.pdbx_seq_one_letter_code
_entity_poly.pdbx_strand_id
1 'polypeptide(L)'
;MFVGCLQSAIAEIAETRWLWQRSKTSFEWILCFPLGTRPAGRVFYWSYVFYLSKFYEFIGTFILLLQKRNPSMGHVLRNAMVVVMCFLWLQFAQSLQILTLLSTTGLYIIMYLYLCACRLGYAPHLDNVMRYCQIAQYVIMLFASIGLVGLHYKKQGCSGMGAWLFGAVMDVSLLPFILIMDKQRKPKVVFTSGKDSSANLKTE
;
A
#
# COMPACT_ATOMS: atom_id res chain seq x y z
N MET A 1 12.47 -3.89 -1.72
CA MET A 1 11.71 -3.12 -0.71
C MET A 1 11.03 -4.06 0.28
N PHE A 2 10.00 -4.83 -0.09
CA PHE A 2 9.30 -5.75 0.84
C PHE A 2 10.22 -6.63 1.69
N VAL A 3 11.15 -7.37 1.08
CA VAL A 3 12.08 -8.27 1.82
C VAL A 3 12.94 -7.47 2.81
N GLY A 4 13.41 -6.28 2.41
CA GLY A 4 14.19 -5.41 3.27
C GLY A 4 13.39 -4.82 4.43
N CYS A 5 12.14 -4.40 4.18
CA CYS A 5 11.21 -3.95 5.21
C CYS A 5 10.88 -5.08 6.19
N LEU A 6 10.63 -6.29 5.67
CA LEU A 6 10.31 -7.47 6.44
C LEU A 6 11.48 -7.90 7.31
N GLN A 7 12.69 -7.98 6.75
CA GLN A 7 13.91 -8.29 7.50
C GLN A 7 14.19 -7.24 8.57
N SER A 8 14.00 -5.96 8.27
CA SER A 8 14.21 -4.88 9.24
C SER A 8 13.16 -4.91 10.35
N ALA A 9 11.90 -5.21 10.03
CA ALA A 9 10.84 -5.37 11.02
C ALA A 9 11.10 -6.59 11.91
N ILE A 10 11.53 -7.72 11.34
CA ILE A 10 11.88 -8.93 12.09
C ILE A 10 13.10 -8.67 12.99
N ALA A 11 14.13 -7.99 12.49
CA ALA A 11 15.32 -7.65 13.26
C ALA A 11 15.00 -6.71 14.44
N GLU A 12 14.17 -5.68 14.21
CA GLU A 12 13.68 -4.82 15.29
C GLU A 12 12.85 -5.60 16.32
N ILE A 13 11.93 -6.46 15.88
CA ILE A 13 11.12 -7.29 16.79
C ILE A 13 12.02 -8.25 17.59
N ALA A 14 13.07 -8.79 16.98
CA ALA A 14 14.02 -9.71 17.61
C ALA A 14 14.94 -9.00 18.61
N GLU A 15 15.44 -7.82 18.30
CA GLU A 15 16.26 -7.01 19.23
C GLU A 15 15.42 -6.44 20.38
N THR A 16 14.20 -5.98 20.10
CA THR A 16 13.26 -5.48 21.12
C THR A 16 12.75 -6.60 22.04
N ARG A 17 12.95 -7.88 21.66
CA ARG A 17 12.62 -9.07 22.46
C ARG A 17 13.37 -9.13 23.80
N TRP A 18 14.55 -8.51 23.91
CA TRP A 18 15.29 -8.40 25.17
C TRP A 18 14.67 -7.38 26.15
N LEU A 19 14.02 -6.32 25.67
CA LEU A 19 13.25 -5.37 26.49
C LEU A 19 11.88 -5.92 26.93
N TRP A 20 11.52 -7.11 26.46
CA TRP A 20 10.15 -7.63 26.41
C TRP A 20 9.91 -8.77 27.40
N GLN A 21 10.69 -8.86 28.49
CA GLN A 21 10.33 -9.74 29.61
C GLN A 21 9.08 -9.28 30.39
N ARG A 22 8.52 -8.08 30.11
CA ARG A 22 7.49 -7.46 30.98
C ARG A 22 6.18 -6.99 30.32
N SER A 23 5.98 -7.13 29.01
CA SER A 23 4.71 -6.73 28.35
C SER A 23 4.08 -7.86 27.54
N LYS A 24 2.81 -8.16 27.77
CA LYS A 24 2.06 -9.22 27.06
C LYS A 24 1.66 -8.71 25.68
N THR A 25 2.17 -9.36 24.63
CA THR A 25 1.83 -9.28 23.18
C THR A 25 2.61 -8.30 22.27
N SER A 26 3.22 -8.88 21.22
CA SER A 26 4.06 -8.24 20.18
C SER A 26 3.29 -7.22 19.33
N PHE A 27 2.00 -7.49 19.17
CA PHE A 27 1.11 -6.69 18.32
C PHE A 27 0.84 -5.31 18.91
N GLU A 28 0.84 -5.15 20.23
CA GLU A 28 0.59 -3.85 20.85
C GLU A 28 1.66 -2.80 20.52
N TRP A 29 2.91 -3.21 20.35
CA TRP A 29 4.01 -2.30 20.01
C TRP A 29 3.95 -1.85 18.55
N ILE A 30 3.60 -2.77 17.64
CA ILE A 30 3.37 -2.44 16.22
C ILE A 30 2.16 -1.50 16.06
N LEU A 31 1.14 -1.67 16.91
CA LEU A 31 -0.07 -0.86 16.86
C LEU A 31 0.13 0.51 17.52
N CYS A 32 0.88 0.62 18.62
CA CYS A 32 1.07 1.88 19.34
C CYS A 32 2.52 2.04 19.82
N PHE A 33 3.27 2.94 19.17
CA PHE A 33 4.58 3.36 19.64
C PHE A 33 4.45 4.28 20.86
N PRO A 34 5.29 4.09 21.91
CA PRO A 34 5.33 5.01 23.03
C PRO A 34 5.75 6.42 22.58
N LEU A 35 5.20 7.44 23.23
CA LEU A 35 5.51 8.84 22.95
C LEU A 35 7.01 9.13 23.13
N GLY A 36 7.61 9.82 22.15
CA GLY A 36 9.04 10.20 22.20
C GLY A 36 10.01 9.19 21.57
N THR A 37 9.53 8.17 20.84
CA THR A 37 10.41 7.35 20.01
C THR A 37 11.05 8.22 18.93
N ARG A 38 12.39 8.26 18.94
CA ARG A 38 13.15 8.94 17.89
C ARG A 38 12.91 8.18 16.57
N PRO A 39 12.60 8.86 15.45
CA PRO A 39 12.41 8.23 14.14
C PRO A 39 13.75 7.80 13.52
N ALA A 40 14.53 7.03 14.27
CA ALA A 40 15.85 6.55 13.90
C ALA A 40 15.84 5.03 14.08
N GLY A 41 16.02 4.30 12.97
CA GLY A 41 16.00 2.84 12.98
C GLY A 41 15.97 2.26 11.56
N ARG A 42 16.31 0.98 11.45
CA ARG A 42 16.38 0.25 10.16
C ARG A 42 15.04 0.27 9.42
N VAL A 43 13.93 0.28 10.15
CA VAL A 43 12.57 0.30 9.55
C VAL A 43 12.19 1.69 9.01
N PHE A 44 12.71 2.77 9.59
CA PHE A 44 12.52 4.13 9.08
C PHE A 44 13.30 4.36 7.77
N TYR A 45 14.46 3.72 7.61
CA TYR A 45 15.20 3.75 6.34
C TYR A 45 14.35 3.18 5.18
N TRP A 46 13.74 2.01 5.37
CA TRP A 46 12.89 1.42 4.35
C TRP A 46 11.61 2.22 4.09
N SER A 47 11.08 2.86 5.14
CA SER A 47 9.98 3.81 5.03
C SER A 47 10.34 5.02 4.17
N TYR A 48 11.57 5.54 4.30
CA TYR A 48 12.10 6.59 3.45
C TYR A 48 12.29 6.13 1.99
N VAL A 49 12.80 4.91 1.78
CA VAL A 49 12.91 4.33 0.43
C VAL A 49 11.53 4.19 -0.23
N PHE A 50 10.51 3.80 0.52
CA PHE A 50 9.13 3.74 0.02
C PHE A 50 8.57 5.13 -0.32
N TYR A 51 8.82 6.13 0.54
CA TYR A 51 8.48 7.53 0.25
C TYR A 51 9.10 7.98 -1.07
N LEU A 52 10.39 7.68 -1.29
CA LEU A 52 11.10 8.06 -2.51
C LEU A 52 10.45 7.43 -3.76
N SER A 53 10.05 6.16 -3.68
CA SER A 53 9.33 5.49 -4.77
C SER A 53 8.03 6.21 -5.15
N LYS A 54 7.23 6.62 -4.15
CA LYS A 54 5.98 7.38 -4.40
C LYS A 54 6.23 8.77 -4.93
N PHE A 55 7.33 9.40 -4.52
CA PHE A 55 7.77 10.66 -5.08
C PHE A 55 8.13 10.54 -6.58
N TYR A 56 8.83 9.48 -6.97
CA TYR A 56 9.11 9.21 -8.40
C TYR A 56 7.84 8.92 -9.21
N GLU A 57 6.90 8.15 -8.67
CA GLU A 57 5.60 7.91 -9.32
C GLU A 57 4.82 9.23 -9.53
N PHE A 58 4.87 10.14 -8.55
CA PHE A 58 4.27 11.46 -8.66
C PHE A 58 4.94 12.31 -9.75
N ILE A 59 6.28 12.35 -9.80
CA ILE A 59 7.01 13.07 -10.87
C ILE A 59 6.66 12.51 -12.25
N GLY A 60 6.60 11.19 -12.40
CA GLY A 60 6.20 10.57 -13.67
C GLY A 60 4.80 11.00 -14.11
N THR A 61 3.86 11.07 -13.17
CA THR A 61 2.49 11.56 -13.41
C THR A 61 2.48 13.04 -13.79
N PHE A 62 3.32 13.85 -13.14
CA PHE A 62 3.47 15.27 -13.42
C PHE A 62 4.05 15.51 -14.82
N ILE A 63 5.06 14.74 -15.23
CA ILE A 63 5.62 14.78 -16.59
C ILE A 63 4.55 14.38 -17.61
N LEU A 64 3.75 13.34 -17.34
CA LEU A 64 2.62 12.92 -18.19
C LEU A 64 1.58 14.04 -18.36
N LEU A 65 1.30 14.81 -17.30
CA LEU A 65 0.42 15.98 -17.35
C LEU A 65 1.02 17.09 -18.21
N LEU A 66 2.33 17.37 -18.07
CA LEU A 66 3.05 18.35 -18.90
C LEU A 66 3.08 17.95 -20.38
N GLN A 67 3.10 16.66 -20.68
CA GLN A 67 3.04 16.11 -22.03
C GLN A 67 1.64 16.19 -22.68
N LYS A 68 0.68 16.91 -22.09
CA LYS A 68 -0.73 17.02 -22.54
C LYS A 68 -1.46 15.68 -22.73
N ARG A 69 -0.91 14.58 -22.21
CA ARG A 69 -1.73 13.41 -21.92
C ARG A 69 -2.67 13.86 -20.81
N ASN A 70 -3.96 13.54 -20.88
CA ASN A 70 -4.92 13.94 -19.85
C ASN A 70 -4.99 12.85 -18.76
N PRO A 71 -4.09 12.80 -17.75
CA PRO A 71 -4.36 11.98 -16.60
C PRO A 71 -5.60 12.54 -15.92
N SER A 72 -6.48 11.65 -15.47
CA SER A 72 -7.60 12.06 -14.62
C SER A 72 -7.08 12.89 -13.44
N MET A 73 -7.69 14.05 -13.20
CA MET A 73 -7.34 14.95 -12.08
C MET A 73 -7.24 14.21 -10.74
N GLY A 74 -8.09 13.20 -10.51
CA GLY A 74 -8.03 12.38 -9.29
C GLY A 74 -6.83 11.44 -9.21
N HIS A 75 -6.29 11.00 -10.33
CA HIS A 75 -5.06 10.21 -10.33
C HIS A 75 -3.87 11.07 -9.88
N VAL A 76 -3.80 12.31 -10.36
CA VAL A 76 -2.76 13.28 -9.96
C VAL A 76 -2.91 13.65 -8.48
N LEU A 77 -4.11 14.01 -8.04
CA LEU A 77 -4.39 14.35 -6.64
C LEU A 77 -4.09 13.19 -5.70
N ARG A 78 -4.45 11.95 -6.06
CA ARG A 78 -4.10 10.76 -5.28
C ARG A 78 -2.58 10.62 -5.13
N ASN A 79 -1.83 10.70 -6.22
CA ASN A 79 -0.37 10.54 -6.17
C ASN A 79 0.28 11.67 -5.32
N ALA A 80 -0.21 12.90 -5.42
CA ALA A 80 0.23 14.01 -4.58
C ALA A 80 -0.07 13.78 -3.09
N MET A 81 -1.31 13.37 -2.77
CA MET A 81 -1.73 13.12 -1.40
C MET A 81 -0.95 11.98 -0.76
N VAL A 82 -0.68 10.89 -1.50
CA VAL A 82 0.13 9.77 -1.00
C VAL A 82 1.54 10.22 -0.61
N VAL A 83 2.16 11.15 -1.37
CA VAL A 83 3.47 11.72 -1.02
C VAL A 83 3.39 12.52 0.29
N VAL A 84 2.37 13.37 0.44
CA VAL A 84 2.14 14.15 1.67
C VAL A 84 1.91 13.23 2.86
N MET A 85 1.15 12.15 2.69
CA MET A 85 0.93 11.15 3.75
C MET A 85 2.22 10.47 4.16
N CYS A 86 3.02 10.03 3.20
CA CYS A 86 4.30 9.39 3.50
C CYS A 86 5.27 10.35 4.22
N PHE A 87 5.25 11.65 3.90
CA PHE A 87 6.01 12.67 4.63
C PHE A 87 5.54 12.83 6.08
N LEU A 88 4.23 12.96 6.30
CA LEU A 88 3.64 13.07 7.64
C LEU A 88 3.90 11.82 8.49
N TRP A 89 3.87 10.63 7.87
CA TRP A 89 4.20 9.39 8.57
C TRP A 89 5.64 9.40 9.10
N LEU A 90 6.59 9.89 8.30
CA LEU A 90 7.99 10.00 8.69
C LEU A 90 8.21 11.04 9.80
N GLN A 91 7.56 12.21 9.68
CA GLN A 91 7.71 13.32 10.62
C GLN A 91 7.13 12.98 12.00
N PHE A 92 5.99 12.28 12.05
CA PHE A 92 5.29 11.96 13.29
C PHE A 92 5.50 10.51 13.76
N ALA A 93 6.38 9.75 13.10
CA ALA A 93 6.68 8.35 13.40
C ALA A 93 5.41 7.50 13.62
N GLN A 94 4.46 7.59 12.69
CA GLN A 94 3.16 6.93 12.82
C GLN A 94 3.35 5.41 12.93
N SER A 95 2.84 4.76 13.99
CA SER A 95 3.03 3.33 14.23
C SER A 95 2.47 2.42 13.13
N LEU A 96 1.29 2.76 12.62
CA LEU A 96 0.65 2.00 11.54
C LEU A 96 1.39 2.08 10.19
N GLN A 97 2.34 3.02 10.04
CA GLN A 97 3.11 3.17 8.80
C GLN A 97 3.77 1.86 8.38
N ILE A 98 4.38 1.15 9.33
CA ILE A 98 5.14 -0.07 9.06
C ILE A 98 4.18 -1.16 8.57
N LEU A 99 3.03 -1.31 9.22
CA LEU A 99 2.02 -2.29 8.86
C LEU A 99 1.44 -1.99 7.47
N THR A 100 1.12 -0.73 7.19
CA THR A 100 0.64 -0.29 5.87
C THR A 100 1.69 -0.53 4.79
N LEU A 101 2.96 -0.24 5.07
CA LEU A 101 4.05 -0.44 4.12
C LEU A 101 4.26 -1.92 3.80
N LEU A 102 4.30 -2.81 4.81
CA LEU A 102 4.43 -4.24 4.59
C LEU A 102 3.25 -4.80 3.78
N SER A 103 2.01 -4.46 4.14
CA SER A 103 0.85 -4.97 3.42
C SER A 103 0.79 -4.47 1.99
N THR A 104 1.01 -3.18 1.75
CA THR A 104 1.00 -2.62 0.40
C THR A 104 2.10 -3.21 -0.48
N THR A 105 3.33 -3.31 0.04
CA THR A 105 4.44 -3.91 -0.71
C THR A 105 4.23 -5.42 -0.94
N GLY A 106 3.54 -6.13 -0.04
CA GLY A 106 3.11 -7.50 -0.22
C GLY A 106 2.08 -7.67 -1.34
N LEU A 107 1.06 -6.80 -1.40
CA LEU A 107 0.10 -6.81 -2.51
C LEU A 107 0.76 -6.55 -3.87
N TYR A 108 1.73 -5.63 -3.93
CA TYR A 108 2.47 -5.37 -5.16
C TYR A 108 3.24 -6.62 -5.61
N ILE A 109 3.85 -7.38 -4.70
CA ILE A 109 4.50 -8.65 -5.07
C ILE A 109 3.48 -9.63 -5.66
N ILE A 110 2.34 -9.82 -4.99
CA ILE A 110 1.29 -10.72 -5.49
C ILE A 110 0.83 -10.27 -6.89
N MET A 111 0.68 -8.97 -7.12
CA MET A 111 0.31 -8.39 -8.41
C MET A 111 1.33 -8.69 -9.50
N TYR A 112 2.62 -8.47 -9.22
CA TYR A 112 3.67 -8.71 -10.20
C TYR A 112 3.88 -10.20 -10.47
N LEU A 113 3.73 -11.07 -9.46
CA LEU A 113 3.76 -12.52 -9.63
C LEU A 113 2.59 -13.00 -10.50
N TYR A 114 1.38 -12.49 -10.24
CA TYR A 114 0.22 -12.78 -11.07
C TYR A 114 0.44 -12.34 -12.52
N LEU A 115 0.92 -11.10 -12.74
CA LEU A 115 1.23 -10.60 -14.07
C LEU A 115 2.29 -11.46 -14.79
N CYS A 116 3.33 -11.88 -14.08
CA CYS A 116 4.36 -12.78 -14.60
C CYS A 116 3.76 -14.12 -15.02
N ALA A 117 2.91 -14.72 -14.18
CA ALA A 117 2.21 -15.97 -14.47
C ALA A 117 1.26 -15.85 -15.67
N CYS A 118 0.58 -14.71 -15.84
CA CYS A 118 -0.24 -14.43 -17.02
C CYS A 118 0.62 -14.35 -18.30
N ARG A 119 1.78 -13.69 -18.24
CA ARG A 119 2.71 -13.56 -19.39
C ARG A 119 3.33 -14.90 -19.79
N LEU A 120 3.55 -15.79 -18.83
CA LEU A 120 4.05 -17.16 -19.05
C LEU A 120 2.94 -18.15 -19.49
N GLY A 121 1.68 -17.71 -19.60
CA GLY A 121 0.56 -18.54 -20.07
C GLY A 121 -0.06 -19.47 -19.00
N TYR A 122 0.36 -19.36 -17.73
CA TYR A 122 -0.10 -20.25 -16.66
C TYR A 122 -1.40 -19.82 -15.99
N ALA A 123 -1.77 -18.52 -16.03
CA ALA A 123 -2.82 -18.01 -15.15
C ALA A 123 -3.85 -17.10 -15.85
N PRO A 124 -4.83 -17.67 -16.57
CA PRO A 124 -6.01 -16.94 -17.02
C PRO A 124 -7.23 -17.01 -16.06
N HIS A 125 -7.15 -17.71 -14.91
CA HIS A 125 -8.34 -17.98 -14.06
C HIS A 125 -8.25 -17.40 -12.63
N LEU A 126 -7.24 -16.59 -12.29
CA LEU A 126 -7.07 -15.99 -10.95
C LEU A 126 -7.56 -14.54 -10.87
N ASP A 127 -8.53 -14.15 -11.70
CA ASP A 127 -8.98 -12.77 -11.86
C ASP A 127 -9.51 -12.16 -10.54
N ASN A 128 -10.08 -13.00 -9.68
CA ASN A 128 -10.63 -12.55 -8.40
C ASN A 128 -9.62 -12.55 -7.25
N VAL A 129 -8.46 -13.22 -7.38
CA VAL A 129 -7.48 -13.35 -6.29
C VAL A 129 -6.95 -11.99 -5.87
N MET A 130 -6.56 -11.16 -6.84
CA MET A 130 -6.07 -9.80 -6.56
C MET A 130 -7.12 -8.98 -5.80
N ARG A 131 -8.38 -9.06 -6.23
CA ARG A 131 -9.49 -8.34 -5.60
C ARG A 131 -9.69 -8.80 -4.16
N TYR A 132 -9.67 -10.11 -3.88
CA TYR A 132 -9.80 -10.63 -2.53
C TYR A 132 -8.61 -10.23 -1.64
N CYS A 133 -7.37 -10.27 -2.15
CA CYS A 133 -6.20 -9.82 -1.43
C CYS A 133 -6.28 -8.31 -1.08
N GLN A 134 -6.76 -7.48 -2.01
CA GLN A 134 -6.98 -6.06 -1.76
C GLN A 134 -8.03 -5.80 -0.68
N ILE A 135 -9.15 -6.52 -0.72
CA ILE A 135 -10.19 -6.45 0.32
C ILE A 135 -9.61 -6.87 1.67
N ALA A 136 -8.88 -7.99 1.70
CA ALA A 136 -8.24 -8.49 2.92
C ALA A 136 -7.26 -7.47 3.51
N GLN A 137 -6.43 -6.82 2.68
CA GLN A 137 -5.55 -5.74 3.14
C GLN A 137 -6.34 -4.61 3.81
N TYR A 138 -7.41 -4.13 3.17
CA TYR A 138 -8.21 -3.04 3.71
C TYR A 138 -8.85 -3.42 5.05
N VAL A 139 -9.39 -4.64 5.15
CA VAL A 139 -9.96 -5.17 6.38
C VAL A 139 -8.92 -5.28 7.50
N ILE A 140 -7.72 -5.77 7.20
CA ILE A 140 -6.62 -5.86 8.17
C ILE A 140 -6.22 -4.46 8.67
N MET A 141 -6.09 -3.48 7.76
CA MET A 141 -5.77 -2.10 8.14
C MET A 141 -6.87 -1.44 8.97
N LEU A 142 -8.14 -1.78 8.71
CA LEU A 142 -9.28 -1.31 9.50
C LEU A 142 -9.22 -1.83 10.94
N PHE A 143 -9.00 -3.14 11.12
CA PHE A 143 -8.83 -3.72 12.45
C PHE A 143 -7.61 -3.14 13.18
N ALA A 144 -6.49 -2.94 12.48
CA ALA A 144 -5.32 -2.31 13.06
C ALA A 144 -5.58 -0.85 13.48
N SER A 145 -6.37 -0.11 12.71
CA SER A 145 -6.79 1.26 13.03
C SER A 145 -7.69 1.31 14.27
N ILE A 146 -8.66 0.39 14.39
CA ILE A 146 -9.48 0.25 15.60
C ILE A 146 -8.61 -0.10 16.81
N GLY A 147 -7.62 -0.97 16.63
CA GLY A 147 -6.64 -1.33 17.66
C GLY A 147 -5.80 -0.13 18.13
N LEU A 148 -5.30 0.69 17.21
CA LEU A 148 -4.58 1.93 17.52
C LEU A 148 -5.45 2.88 18.35
N VAL A 149 -6.69 3.12 17.93
CA VAL A 149 -7.63 4.01 18.64
C VAL A 149 -7.94 3.45 20.03
N GLY A 150 -8.22 2.16 20.15
CA GLY A 150 -8.48 1.51 21.43
C GLY A 150 -7.28 1.56 22.39
N LEU A 151 -6.06 1.39 21.88
CA LEU A 151 -4.84 1.51 22.68
C LEU A 151 -4.54 2.97 23.06
N HIS A 152 -4.86 3.93 22.20
CA HIS A 152 -4.73 5.35 22.49
C HIS A 152 -5.61 5.80 23.64
N TYR A 153 -6.86 5.31 23.72
CA TYR A 153 -7.74 5.60 24.84
C TYR A 153 -7.33 4.90 26.14
N LYS A 154 -6.64 3.75 26.06
CA LYS A 154 -6.21 2.97 27.24
C LYS A 154 -4.83 3.38 27.78
N LYS A 155 -3.93 3.94 26.95
CA LYS A 155 -2.57 4.38 27.33
C LYS A 155 -2.50 5.92 27.35
N GLN A 156 -1.41 6.50 27.87
CA GLN A 156 -1.21 7.97 27.94
C GLN A 156 -1.00 8.66 26.56
N GLY A 157 -1.47 8.06 25.47
CA GLY A 157 -1.29 8.52 24.08
C GLY A 157 -0.31 7.66 23.26
N CYS A 158 -0.51 7.67 21.94
CA CYS A 158 0.33 6.98 20.95
C CYS A 158 0.92 8.04 20.00
N SER A 159 2.16 7.83 19.54
CA SER A 159 2.77 8.73 18.55
C SER A 159 2.00 8.73 17.23
N GLY A 160 1.90 9.91 16.60
CA GLY A 160 1.37 10.04 15.23
C GLY A 160 -0.15 9.99 15.09
N MET A 161 -0.94 10.17 16.16
CA MET A 161 -2.40 10.18 16.08
C MET A 161 -2.95 11.27 15.14
N GLY A 162 -2.36 12.47 15.16
CA GLY A 162 -2.75 13.56 14.24
C GLY A 162 -2.46 13.24 12.78
N ALA A 163 -1.33 12.59 12.50
CA ALA A 163 -0.97 12.14 11.15
C ALA A 163 -1.90 11.03 10.65
N TRP A 164 -2.27 10.09 11.53
CA TRP A 164 -3.25 9.06 11.22
C TRP A 164 -4.63 9.65 10.90
N LEU A 165 -5.11 10.60 11.72
CA LEU A 165 -6.41 11.25 11.49
C LEU A 165 -6.43 12.01 10.17
N PHE A 166 -5.37 12.78 9.89
CA PHE A 166 -5.24 13.49 8.61
C PHE A 166 -5.23 12.52 7.43
N GLY A 167 -4.50 11.40 7.54
CA GLY A 167 -4.50 10.34 6.54
C GLY A 167 -5.87 9.73 6.31
N ALA A 168 -6.57 9.35 7.38
CA ALA A 168 -7.90 8.75 7.29
C ALA A 168 -8.92 9.69 6.63
N VAL A 169 -8.94 10.96 7.01
CA VAL A 169 -9.87 11.97 6.43
C VAL A 169 -9.59 12.15 4.93
N MET A 170 -8.31 12.23 4.57
CA MET A 170 -7.91 12.42 3.19
C MET A 170 -8.20 11.18 2.33
N ASP A 171 -7.98 9.99 2.84
CA ASP A 171 -8.32 8.75 2.15
C ASP A 171 -9.83 8.59 1.95
N VAL A 172 -10.65 8.97 2.94
CA VAL A 172 -12.12 8.93 2.84
C VAL A 172 -12.66 9.97 1.86
N SER A 173 -12.14 11.19 1.86
CA SER A 173 -12.51 12.22 0.88
C SER A 173 -12.07 11.87 -0.56
N LEU A 174 -10.91 11.21 -0.64
CA LEU A 174 -10.41 10.32 -1.69
C LEU A 174 -11.43 9.50 -2.49
N LEU A 175 -11.99 8.54 -1.75
CA LEU A 175 -12.65 7.34 -2.26
C LEU A 175 -13.84 7.62 -3.20
N PRO A 176 -14.78 8.54 -2.89
CA PRO A 176 -15.90 8.86 -3.77
C PRO A 176 -15.45 9.35 -5.14
N PHE A 177 -14.43 10.21 -5.20
CA PHE A 177 -13.90 10.75 -6.45
C PHE A 177 -13.36 9.64 -7.36
N ILE A 178 -12.67 8.66 -6.77
CA ILE A 178 -12.14 7.51 -7.51
C ILE A 178 -13.24 6.57 -7.97
N LEU A 179 -14.20 6.21 -7.11
CA LEU A 179 -15.28 5.30 -7.48
C LEU A 179 -16.14 5.88 -8.61
N ILE A 180 -16.35 7.20 -8.60
CA ILE A 180 -17.06 7.91 -9.66
C ILE A 180 -16.24 7.89 -10.97
N MET A 181 -14.93 8.15 -10.90
CA MET A 181 -14.05 8.15 -12.09
C MET A 181 -13.76 6.75 -12.63
N ASP A 182 -13.70 5.72 -11.79
CA ASP A 182 -13.43 4.33 -12.18
C ASP A 182 -14.69 3.66 -12.78
N LYS A 183 -15.88 4.07 -12.32
CA LYS A 183 -17.15 3.72 -12.97
C LYS A 183 -17.22 4.18 -14.43
N GLN A 184 -16.54 5.28 -14.78
CA GLN A 184 -16.39 5.78 -16.16
C GLN A 184 -15.29 5.05 -16.95
N ARG A 185 -14.41 4.31 -16.26
CA ARG A 185 -13.23 3.68 -16.84
C ARG A 185 -13.32 2.15 -16.90
N LYS A 186 -14.53 1.55 -16.82
CA LYS A 186 -14.69 0.14 -17.16
C LYS A 186 -14.15 -0.06 -18.58
N PRO A 187 -13.02 -0.77 -18.78
CA PRO A 187 -12.65 -1.16 -20.12
C PRO A 187 -13.75 -2.12 -20.60
N LYS A 188 -14.33 -1.85 -21.78
CA LYS A 188 -14.83 -2.95 -22.61
C LYS A 188 -13.59 -3.81 -22.88
N VAL A 189 -13.39 -4.83 -22.06
CA VAL A 189 -12.44 -5.90 -22.38
C VAL A 189 -13.07 -6.64 -23.55
N VAL A 190 -12.84 -6.12 -24.77
CA VAL A 190 -13.06 -6.90 -25.98
C VAL A 190 -11.92 -7.91 -25.98
N PHE A 191 -12.21 -9.09 -25.43
CA PHE A 191 -11.43 -10.28 -25.74
C PHE A 191 -11.62 -10.51 -27.25
N THR A 192 -10.72 -9.97 -28.08
CA THR A 192 -10.54 -10.49 -29.43
C THR A 192 -9.95 -11.88 -29.24
N SER A 193 -10.84 -12.88 -29.15
CA SER A 193 -10.50 -14.28 -29.28
C SER A 193 -9.84 -14.44 -30.65
N GLY A 194 -8.51 -14.43 -30.68
CA GLY A 194 -7.72 -14.87 -31.82
C GLY A 194 -7.99 -16.35 -32.03
N LYS A 195 -8.95 -16.65 -32.90
CA LYS A 195 -9.20 -17.99 -33.43
C LYS A 195 -9.49 -17.89 -34.93
N ASP A 196 -8.58 -17.25 -35.66
CA ASP A 196 -8.52 -17.29 -37.13
C ASP A 196 -7.06 -17.37 -37.57
N SER A 197 -6.38 -18.45 -37.18
CA SER A 197 -5.06 -18.79 -37.73
C SER A 197 -4.84 -20.30 -37.71
N SER A 198 -5.81 -21.08 -38.20
CA SER A 198 -5.66 -22.52 -38.52
C SER A 198 -6.86 -23.04 -39.32
N ALA A 199 -7.11 -22.50 -40.52
CA ALA A 199 -7.98 -23.15 -41.52
C ALA A 199 -7.84 -22.49 -42.91
N ASN A 200 -6.62 -22.39 -43.45
CA ASN A 200 -6.43 -22.09 -44.88
C ASN A 200 -5.10 -22.69 -45.38
N LEU A 201 -4.93 -23.99 -45.13
CA LEU A 201 -3.87 -24.77 -45.76
C LEU A 201 -4.33 -26.22 -45.94
N LYS A 202 -5.27 -26.43 -46.86
CA LYS A 202 -5.54 -27.69 -47.57
C LYS A 202 -6.66 -27.48 -48.59
N THR A 203 -6.28 -27.02 -49.77
CA THR A 203 -6.93 -27.28 -51.07
C THR A 203 -6.01 -26.67 -52.12
N GLU A 204 -5.13 -27.52 -52.65
CA GLU A 204 -4.68 -27.67 -54.05
C GLU A 204 -3.36 -28.44 -54.07
#